data_AF-A0A1Y2NZC0-F1
#
_entry.id   AF-A0A1Y2NZC0-F1
#
_cell.length_a   1.000
_cell.length_b   1.000
_cell.length_c   1.000
_cell.angle_alpha   90.00
_cell.angle_beta   90.00
_cell.angle_gamma   90.00
#
_symmetry.space_group_name_H-M   'P 1'
#
loop_
_entity.id
_entity.type
_entity.pdbx_description
1 polymer ?
#
loop_
_entity_poly.entity_id
_entity_poly.type
_entity_poly.pdbx_seq_one_letter_code
_entity_poly.pdbx_strand_id
1 'polypeptide(L)'
;MRKFGAGVSALAAAALLAVGFTGPAEAAGKLWRAEVQCTKWRIADSSGHGLFKATGTGKTPDAAYKAAIKNANDKMPKGYRAKHCTKKGVKK
;
A
#
# COMPACT_ATOMS: atom_id res chain seq x y z
N MET A 1 -4.95 -14.18 62.23
CA MET A 1 -3.64 -14.81 61.94
C MET A 1 -3.24 -14.42 60.52
N ARG A 2 -2.03 -13.86 60.36
CA ARG A 2 -1.52 -13.27 59.12
C ARG A 2 -0.97 -14.37 58.19
N LYS A 3 -1.27 -14.28 56.88
CA LYS A 3 -0.36 -14.74 55.82
C LYS A 3 -0.56 -13.87 54.58
N PHE A 4 0.35 -12.93 54.41
CA PHE A 4 0.56 -12.17 53.18
C PHE A 4 1.27 -13.09 52.18
N GLY A 5 0.61 -13.39 51.06
CA GLY A 5 1.25 -13.95 49.88
C GLY A 5 1.48 -12.83 48.88
N ALA A 6 2.72 -12.33 48.81
CA ALA A 6 3.15 -11.36 47.82
C ALA A 6 3.31 -12.05 46.46
N GLY A 7 2.44 -11.70 45.51
CA GLY A 7 2.62 -11.96 44.08
C GLY A 7 2.69 -10.64 43.35
N VAL A 8 3.89 -10.06 43.26
CA VAL A 8 4.20 -8.94 42.37
C VAL A 8 4.51 -9.51 41.00
N SER A 9 3.73 -9.15 39.97
CA SER A 9 4.24 -8.78 38.63
C SER A 9 3.13 -8.60 37.60
N ALA A 10 3.39 -7.67 36.67
CA ALA A 10 2.62 -7.26 35.49
C ALA A 10 1.52 -6.21 35.78
N LEU A 11 1.85 -4.91 35.93
CA LEU A 11 2.08 -3.98 34.80
C LEU A 11 1.16 -4.32 33.62
N ALA A 12 0.05 -3.62 33.44
CA ALA A 12 -0.08 -2.34 32.71
C ALA A 12 -1.08 -2.61 31.58
N ALA A 13 -2.31 -2.10 31.69
CA ALA A 13 -2.72 -0.86 31.02
C ALA A 13 -2.43 -0.86 29.50
N ALA A 14 -3.43 -1.24 28.71
CA ALA A 14 -3.68 -0.65 27.38
C ALA A 14 -5.06 -1.09 26.87
N ALA A 15 -6.10 -0.43 27.37
CA ALA A 15 -7.32 -0.25 26.59
C ALA A 15 -7.00 0.76 25.47
N LEU A 16 -6.85 0.29 24.24
CA LEU A 16 -6.93 1.07 23.01
C LEU A 16 -7.74 0.20 22.03
N LEU A 17 -9.06 0.34 22.01
CA LEU A 17 -9.78 1.18 21.04
C LEU A 17 -9.28 1.00 19.60
N ALA A 18 -10.14 0.37 18.81
CA ALA A 18 -10.35 0.65 17.39
C ALA A 18 -9.10 0.61 16.50
N VAL A 19 -8.80 -0.58 15.98
CA VAL A 19 -8.26 -0.67 14.61
C VAL A 19 -9.24 -1.50 13.80
N GLY A 20 -10.25 -0.80 13.29
CA GLY A 20 -11.02 -1.27 12.17
C GLY A 20 -10.05 -1.69 11.08
N PHE A 21 -9.97 -3.00 10.84
CA PHE A 21 -9.42 -3.52 9.61
C PHE A 21 -10.48 -3.34 8.53
N THR A 22 -10.78 -2.08 8.20
CA THR A 22 -11.17 -1.76 6.84
C THR A 22 -9.89 -1.88 6.03
N GLY A 23 -9.57 -3.09 5.56
CA GLY A 23 -8.92 -3.16 4.25
C GLY A 23 -9.72 -2.26 3.30
N PRO A 24 -9.13 -1.68 2.24
CA PRO A 24 -9.83 -0.75 1.37
C PRO A 24 -11.01 -1.44 0.66
N ALA A 25 -12.12 -1.56 1.38
CA ALA A 25 -13.48 -1.78 0.93
C ALA A 25 -14.09 -0.38 0.71
N GLU A 26 -13.31 0.52 0.13
CA GLU A 26 -13.74 1.85 -0.23
C GLU A 26 -14.28 1.75 -1.66
N ALA A 27 -15.61 1.67 -1.73
CA ALA A 27 -16.44 1.93 -2.89
C ALA A 27 -16.33 0.92 -4.06
N ALA A 28 -17.11 -0.15 -4.00
CA ALA A 28 -17.67 -0.80 -5.19
C ALA A 28 -18.73 0.10 -5.91
N GLY A 29 -18.60 1.42 -5.79
CA GLY A 29 -19.45 2.42 -6.43
C GLY A 29 -18.65 3.15 -7.49
N LYS A 30 -18.77 2.73 -8.76
CA LYS A 30 -18.28 3.44 -9.96
C LYS A 30 -16.82 3.95 -9.86
N LEU A 31 -15.92 3.18 -9.27
CA LEU A 31 -14.49 3.52 -9.25
C LEU A 31 -13.83 3.17 -10.57
N TRP A 32 -13.10 4.12 -11.12
CA TRP A 32 -12.21 3.85 -12.23
C TRP A 32 -11.05 2.98 -11.75
N ARG A 33 -10.74 1.94 -12.51
CA ARG A 33 -9.55 1.11 -12.37
C ARG A 33 -8.59 1.41 -13.52
N ALA A 34 -7.41 1.91 -13.19
CA ALA A 34 -6.32 2.10 -14.15
C ALA A 34 -5.29 0.97 -14.01
N GLU A 35 -4.71 0.57 -15.14
CA GLU A 35 -3.54 -0.28 -15.23
C GLU A 35 -2.38 0.51 -15.84
N VAL A 36 -1.20 0.38 -15.22
CA VAL A 36 0.04 0.97 -15.69
C VAL A 36 1.10 -0.10 -15.80
N GLN A 37 1.96 0.05 -16.81
CA GLN A 37 3.19 -0.72 -16.93
C GLN A 37 4.37 0.22 -16.74
N CYS A 38 5.18 0.00 -15.71
CA CYS A 38 6.34 0.81 -15.39
C CYS A 38 7.62 -0.02 -15.50
N THR A 39 8.73 0.61 -15.85
CA THR A 39 10.06 0.01 -15.75
C THR A 39 10.48 -0.03 -14.28
N LYS A 40 10.90 -1.21 -13.82
CA LYS A 40 11.58 -1.39 -12.54
C LYS A 40 12.99 -0.80 -12.67
N TRP A 41 13.23 0.32 -12.03
CA TRP A 41 14.47 1.07 -12.18
C TRP A 41 15.34 0.93 -10.93
N ARG A 42 16.54 0.37 -11.07
CA ARG A 42 17.51 0.28 -9.97
C ARG A 42 18.14 1.65 -9.75
N ILE A 43 18.06 2.14 -8.52
CA ILE A 43 18.52 3.49 -8.15
C ILE A 43 20.06 3.54 -8.13
N ALA A 44 20.72 2.47 -7.69
CA ALA A 44 22.16 2.41 -7.45
C ALA A 44 23.02 2.74 -8.69
N ASP A 45 22.60 2.27 -9.85
CA ASP A 45 23.34 2.35 -11.13
C ASP A 45 22.45 2.87 -12.27
N SER A 46 21.26 3.36 -11.96
CA SER A 46 20.32 3.94 -12.92
C SER A 46 20.05 3.04 -14.14
N SER A 47 19.66 1.79 -13.90
CA SER A 47 19.35 0.83 -14.95
C SER A 47 17.94 0.24 -14.86
N GLY A 48 17.40 -0.17 -16.01
CA GLY A 48 16.10 -0.84 -16.11
C GLY A 48 16.22 -2.35 -15.92
N HIS A 49 15.49 -2.90 -14.96
CA HIS A 49 15.52 -4.32 -14.54
C HIS A 49 14.20 -5.03 -14.89
N GLY A 50 13.61 -4.66 -16.03
CA GLY A 50 12.35 -5.22 -16.53
C GLY A 50 11.12 -4.34 -16.32
N LEU A 51 9.98 -4.84 -16.79
CA LEU A 51 8.69 -4.16 -16.72
C LEU A 51 7.82 -4.77 -15.62
N PHE A 52 7.11 -3.92 -14.90
CA PHE A 52 6.19 -4.28 -13.84
C PHE A 52 4.82 -3.67 -14.11
N LYS A 53 3.75 -4.42 -13.84
CA LYS A 53 2.38 -3.94 -13.98
C LYS A 53 1.78 -3.64 -12.62
N ALA A 54 1.14 -2.49 -12.50
CA ALA A 54 0.40 -2.10 -11.30
C ALA A 54 -0.99 -1.62 -11.68
N THR A 55 -1.94 -1.80 -10.77
CA THR A 55 -3.28 -1.25 -10.93
C THR A 55 -3.62 -0.34 -9.75
N GLY A 56 -4.44 0.67 -10.01
CA GLY A 56 -4.96 1.57 -9.00
C GLY A 56 -6.41 1.90 -9.27
N THR A 57 -7.13 2.23 -8.21
CA THR A 57 -8.54 2.64 -8.28
C THR A 57 -8.70 4.09 -7.86
N GLY A 58 -9.69 4.78 -8.42
CA GLY A 58 -9.94 6.18 -8.10
C GLY A 58 -11.30 6.66 -8.60
N LYS A 59 -11.78 7.77 -8.03
CA LYS A 59 -13.08 8.37 -8.40
C LYS A 59 -13.07 8.96 -9.82
N THR A 60 -11.89 9.26 -10.35
CA THR A 60 -11.67 9.78 -11.71
C THR A 60 -10.61 8.93 -12.44
N PRO A 61 -10.58 8.92 -13.78
CA PRO A 61 -9.57 8.19 -14.54
C PRO A 61 -8.14 8.66 -14.25
N ASP A 62 -7.94 9.95 -13.96
CA ASP A 62 -6.64 10.49 -13.55
C ASP A 62 -6.26 10.05 -12.14
N ALA A 63 -7.19 10.10 -11.19
CA ALA A 63 -6.97 9.61 -9.83
C ALA A 63 -6.61 8.12 -9.82
N ALA A 64 -7.30 7.32 -10.64
CA ALA A 64 -6.99 5.90 -10.79
C ALA A 64 -5.58 5.69 -11.36
N TYR A 65 -5.16 6.48 -12.35
CA TYR A 65 -3.82 6.41 -12.93
C TYR A 65 -2.73 6.80 -11.93
N LYS A 66 -2.91 7.90 -11.18
CA LYS A 66 -2.00 8.32 -10.11
C LYS A 66 -1.93 7.27 -8.99
N ALA A 67 -3.07 6.71 -8.59
CA ALA A 67 -3.12 5.61 -7.64
C ALA A 67 -2.37 4.38 -8.14
N ALA A 68 -2.47 4.06 -9.44
CA ALA A 68 -1.75 2.93 -10.04
C ALA A 68 -0.24 3.16 -10.04
N ILE A 69 0.24 4.37 -10.34
CA ILE A 69 1.66 4.72 -10.25
C ILE A 69 2.16 4.69 -8.80
N LYS A 70 1.37 5.20 -7.85
CA LYS A 70 1.71 5.13 -6.42
C LYS A 70 1.85 3.67 -6.00
N ASN A 71 0.86 2.84 -6.33
CA ASN A 71 0.90 1.40 -6.06
C ASN A 71 2.12 0.73 -6.70
N ALA A 72 2.48 1.13 -7.93
CA ALA A 72 3.68 0.64 -8.59
C ALA A 72 4.96 0.94 -7.79
N ASN A 73 5.07 2.15 -7.21
CA ASN A 73 6.22 2.52 -6.38
C ASN A 73 6.20 1.84 -5.01
N ASP A 74 5.04 1.74 -4.35
CA ASP A 74 4.89 1.06 -3.04
C ASP A 74 5.28 -0.43 -3.13
N LYS A 75 5.04 -1.08 -4.26
CA LYS A 75 5.42 -2.48 -4.50
C LYS A 75 6.88 -2.68 -4.90
N MET A 76 7.65 -1.61 -5.11
CA MET A 76 9.06 -1.75 -5.49
C MET A 76 9.90 -2.18 -4.28
N PRO A 77 10.82 -3.15 -4.47
CA PRO A 77 11.78 -3.48 -3.42
C PRO A 77 12.73 -2.31 -3.16
N LYS A 78 13.34 -2.29 -1.97
CA LYS A 78 14.33 -1.28 -1.59
C LYS A 78 15.43 -1.18 -2.64
N GLY A 79 15.81 0.06 -2.99
CA GLY A 79 16.79 0.34 -4.04
C GLY A 79 16.22 0.36 -5.46
N TYR A 80 14.90 0.20 -5.62
CA TYR A 80 14.20 0.33 -6.89
C TYR A 80 13.11 1.40 -6.84
N ARG A 81 12.78 1.95 -8.00
CA ARG A 81 11.62 2.85 -8.19
C ARG A 81 10.90 2.53 -9.49
N ALA A 82 9.62 2.87 -9.57
CA ALA A 82 8.87 2.77 -10.82
C ALA A 82 9.19 3.99 -11.70
N LYS A 83 9.65 3.74 -12.94
CA LYS A 83 9.97 4.77 -13.94
C LYS A 83 9.33 4.44 -15.28
N HIS A 84 9.26 5.43 -16.18
CA HIS A 84 8.71 5.27 -17.54
C HIS A 84 7.35 4.56 -17.56
N CYS A 85 6.46 4.93 -16.63
CA CYS A 85 5.13 4.36 -16.53
C CYS A 85 4.28 4.72 -17.76
N THR A 86 3.79 3.70 -18.44
CA THR A 86 2.87 3.82 -19.57
C THR A 86 1.47 3.40 -19.13
N LYS A 87 0.46 4.20 -19.46
CA LYS A 87 -0.95 3.85 -19.23
C LYS A 87 -1.33 2.70 -20.18
N LYS A 88 -1.78 1.57 -19.62
CA LYS A 88 -2.23 0.40 -20.40
C LYS A 88 -3.73 0.36 -20.60
N GLY A 89 -4.48 0.89 -19.64
CA GLY A 89 -5.93 0.98 -19.76
C GLY A 89 -6.54 1.64 -18.54
N VAL A 90 -7.72 2.22 -18.74
CA VAL A 90 -8.54 2.79 -17.66
C VAL A 90 -9.98 2.36 -17.93
N LYS A 91 -10.58 1.65 -16.97
CA LYS A 91 -11.95 1.13 -17.03
C LYS A 91 -12.75 1.62 -15.82
N LYS A 92 -14.07 1.69 -15.93
CA LYS A 92 -14.97 2.15 -14.87
C LYS A 92 -15.82 1.01 -14.35
#